data_AF-B7KLA2-F1
#
_entry.id   AF-B7KLA2-F1
#
_cell.length_a   1.000
_cell.length_b   1.000
_cell.length_c   1.000
_cell.angle_alpha   90.00
_cell.angle_beta   90.00
_cell.angle_gamma   90.00
#
_symmetry.space_group_name_H-M   'P 1'
#
loop_
_entity.id
_entity.type
_entity.pdbx_description
1 polymer ?
#
loop_
_entity_poly.entity_id
_entity_poly.type
_entity_poly.pdbx_seq_one_letter_code
_entity_poly.pdbx_strand_id
1 'polypeptide(L)'
;MSDLKQLTNTQLKQYLSKFRNDDEKFSQALEELLTRDPNPTIYPADLPLEQIEQIIKEKIENISIKNKSDRSFQVGDVGGDFKPVGAPILSDNVEISGTVAETINQLPSSSETDKPGIKELLNQLKEAIEDPNLPEDDKKQALEQLQVLAEAGQNLKDETLQKKAKKAIGFLQVIASGLEPAAKLTQACQSVIPAIAAWFGF
;
A
#
# COMPACT_ATOMS: atom_id res chain seq x y z
N MET A 1 21.27 -26.20 15.36
CA MET A 1 20.85 -24.99 16.08
C MET A 1 21.54 -23.84 15.40
N SER A 2 20.81 -22.84 14.89
CA SER A 2 21.44 -21.67 14.28
C SER A 2 22.20 -20.91 15.37
N ASP A 3 23.51 -20.71 15.22
CA ASP A 3 24.31 -19.90 16.13
C ASP A 3 23.83 -18.44 16.07
N LEU A 4 22.90 -18.06 16.95
CA LEU A 4 22.35 -16.71 17.04
C LEU A 4 23.44 -15.63 17.17
N LYS A 5 24.59 -16.01 17.75
CA LYS A 5 25.81 -15.20 17.87
C LYS A 5 26.43 -14.75 16.55
N GLN A 6 26.17 -15.45 15.45
CA GLN A 6 26.70 -15.10 14.13
C GLN A 6 25.75 -14.23 13.30
N LEU A 7 24.48 -14.10 13.73
CA LEU A 7 23.49 -13.28 13.04
C LEU A 7 23.77 -11.80 13.28
N THR A 8 23.52 -10.95 12.28
CA THR A 8 23.56 -9.48 12.45
C THR A 8 22.35 -8.98 13.24
N ASN A 9 22.38 -7.76 13.78
CA ASN A 9 21.25 -7.17 14.50
C ASN A 9 19.97 -7.12 13.64
N THR A 10 20.10 -6.90 12.32
CA THR A 10 18.98 -6.95 11.39
C THR A 10 18.41 -8.36 11.27
N GLN A 11 19.28 -9.37 11.18
CA GLN A 11 18.85 -10.77 11.11
C GLN A 11 18.22 -11.25 12.41
N LEU A 12 18.72 -10.82 13.58
CA LEU A 12 18.09 -11.10 14.87
C LEU A 12 16.70 -10.46 14.98
N LYS A 13 16.51 -9.22 14.51
CA LYS A 13 15.18 -8.58 14.47
C LYS A 13 14.21 -9.30 13.53
N GLN A 14 14.68 -9.75 12.37
CA GLN A 14 13.88 -10.58 11.46
C GLN A 14 13.53 -11.93 12.09
N TYR A 15 14.48 -12.55 12.81
CA TYR A 15 14.28 -13.79 13.54
C TYR A 15 13.21 -13.62 14.63
N LEU A 16 13.31 -12.59 15.47
CA LEU A 16 12.29 -12.23 16.46
C LEU A 16 10.92 -12.04 15.83
N SER A 17 10.86 -11.36 14.68
CA SER A 17 9.60 -11.15 13.97
C SER A 17 9.01 -12.45 13.41
N LYS A 18 9.84 -13.41 13.02
CA LYS A 18 9.41 -14.71 12.48
C LYS A 18 8.95 -15.67 13.57
N PHE A 19 9.53 -15.57 14.77
CA PHE A 19 9.30 -16.48 15.89
C PHE A 19 8.56 -15.81 17.06
N ARG A 20 7.70 -14.82 16.81
CA ARG A 20 6.94 -14.11 17.86
C ARG A 20 6.07 -15.01 18.74
N ASN A 21 5.65 -16.16 18.22
CA ASN A 21 4.77 -17.11 18.91
C ASN A 21 5.52 -18.33 19.48
N ASP A 22 6.86 -18.32 19.43
CA ASP A 22 7.71 -19.39 19.95
C ASP A 22 8.58 -18.78 21.06
N ASP A 23 8.11 -18.90 22.31
CA ASP A 23 8.70 -18.26 23.49
C ASP A 23 10.19 -18.56 23.66
N GLU A 24 10.61 -19.80 23.40
CA GLU A 24 11.99 -20.22 23.56
C GLU A 24 12.90 -19.56 22.52
N LYS A 25 12.51 -19.59 21.24
CA LYS A 25 13.30 -18.95 20.17
C LYS A 25 13.27 -17.43 20.27
N PHE A 26 12.14 -16.88 20.69
CA PHE A 26 11.96 -15.45 20.87
C PHE A 26 12.84 -14.90 21.99
N SER A 27 12.79 -15.53 23.17
CA SER A 27 13.59 -15.12 24.33
C SER A 27 15.08 -15.22 24.06
N GLN A 28 15.55 -16.31 23.43
CA GLN A 28 16.98 -16.48 23.08
C GLN A 28 17.49 -15.40 22.11
N ALA A 29 16.71 -15.09 21.07
CA ALA A 29 17.10 -14.05 20.12
C ALA A 29 17.03 -12.64 20.72
N LEU A 30 16.11 -12.41 21.67
CA LEU A 30 15.96 -11.14 22.36
C LEU A 30 17.12 -10.94 23.34
N GLU A 31 17.49 -11.96 24.11
CA GLU A 31 18.63 -11.96 25.03
C GLU A 31 19.94 -11.64 24.31
N GLU A 32 20.18 -12.29 23.17
CA GLU A 32 21.37 -12.03 22.34
C GLU A 32 21.38 -10.58 21.83
N LEU A 33 20.21 -10.02 21.46
CA LEU A 33 20.09 -8.64 21.00
C LEU A 33 20.32 -7.63 22.13
N LEU A 34 19.81 -7.92 23.34
CA LEU A 34 20.03 -7.10 24.53
C LEU A 34 21.50 -7.12 24.99
N THR A 35 22.16 -8.27 24.88
CA THR A 35 23.58 -8.44 25.24
C THR A 35 24.50 -7.62 24.34
N ARG A 36 24.09 -7.37 23.10
CA ARG A 36 24.85 -6.59 22.11
C ARG A 36 24.65 -5.09 22.21
N ASP A 37 23.65 -4.64 22.96
CA ASP A 37 23.45 -3.21 23.17
C ASP A 37 24.47 -2.73 24.23
N PRO A 38 25.46 -1.91 23.86
CA PRO A 38 26.51 -1.51 24.78
C PRO A 38 26.02 -0.51 25.84
N ASN A 39 24.80 0.01 25.72
CA ASN A 39 24.24 0.99 26.64
C ASN A 39 22.72 0.79 26.83
N PRO A 40 22.32 -0.31 27.49
CA PRO A 40 20.91 -0.62 27.67
C PRO A 40 20.25 0.49 28.49
N THR A 41 19.16 1.05 27.99
CA THR A 41 18.36 1.99 28.77
C THR A 41 17.64 1.22 29.88
N ILE A 42 18.16 1.30 31.10
CA ILE A 42 17.59 0.63 32.27
C ILE A 42 16.52 1.53 32.89
N TYR A 43 15.28 1.06 32.93
CA TYR A 43 14.19 1.74 33.62
C TYR A 43 14.09 1.25 35.07
N PRO A 44 13.92 2.16 36.05
CA PRO A 44 13.62 1.78 37.43
C PRO A 44 12.36 0.90 37.53
N ALA A 45 12.39 -0.12 38.39
CA ALA A 45 11.27 -1.04 38.58
C ALA A 45 10.02 -0.37 39.20
N ASP A 46 10.21 0.70 39.99
CA ASP A 46 9.17 1.46 40.68
C ASP A 46 8.69 2.70 39.92
N LEU A 47 8.68 2.64 38.59
CA LEU A 47 8.20 3.77 37.79
C LEU A 47 6.68 3.96 37.95
N PRO A 48 6.18 5.17 38.24
CA PRO A 48 4.75 5.44 38.27
C PRO A 48 4.14 5.32 36.86
N LEU A 49 2.89 4.85 36.79
CA LEU A 49 2.19 4.55 35.53
C LEU A 49 2.19 5.71 34.53
N GLU A 50 2.05 6.96 34.99
CA GLU A 50 2.11 8.15 34.12
C GLU A 50 3.47 8.30 33.42
N GLN A 51 4.57 8.03 34.12
CA GLN A 51 5.90 8.09 33.51
C GLN A 51 6.13 6.92 32.55
N ILE A 52 5.58 5.74 32.85
CA ILE A 52 5.61 4.60 31.93
C ILE A 52 4.88 4.97 30.63
N GLU A 53 3.73 5.60 30.72
CA GLU A 53 2.95 6.02 29.56
C GLU A 53 3.69 7.05 28.71
N GLN A 54 4.34 8.04 29.33
CA GLN A 54 5.16 9.03 28.63
C GLN A 54 6.35 8.41 27.91
N ILE A 55 7.05 7.47 28.56
CA ILE A 55 8.19 6.75 27.97
C ILE A 55 7.74 5.91 26.77
N ILE A 56 6.60 5.23 26.88
CA ILE A 56 6.04 4.44 25.77
C ILE A 56 5.66 5.36 24.61
N LYS A 57 4.96 6.48 24.89
CA LYS A 57 4.59 7.48 23.87
C LYS A 57 5.82 8.05 23.16
N GLU A 58 6.83 8.50 23.91
CA GLU A 58 8.07 9.05 23.36
C GLU A 58 8.81 8.01 22.51
N LYS A 59 8.89 6.75 22.95
CA LYS A 59 9.50 5.68 22.17
C LYS A 59 8.76 5.38 20.87
N ILE A 60 7.44 5.33 20.90
CA ILE A 60 6.61 5.12 19.70
C ILE A 60 6.82 6.28 18.71
N GLU A 61 6.82 7.51 19.21
CA GLU A 61 7.05 8.71 18.40
C GLU A 61 8.46 8.70 17.78
N ASN A 62 9.49 8.37 18.56
CA ASN A 62 10.87 8.24 18.08
C ASN A 62 11.02 7.13 17.01
N ILE A 63 10.29 6.02 17.12
CA ILE A 63 10.23 4.98 16.07
C ILE A 63 9.59 5.53 14.81
N SER A 64 8.47 6.27 14.92
CA SER A 64 7.79 6.92 13.79
C SER A 64 8.70 7.93 13.08
N ILE A 65 9.45 8.73 13.85
CA ILE A 65 10.36 9.75 13.33
C ILE A 65 11.60 9.12 12.68
N LYS A 66 12.26 8.13 13.30
CA LYS A 66 13.41 7.43 12.67
C LYS A 66 13.05 6.75 11.37
N ASN A 67 11.86 6.16 11.28
CA ASN A 67 11.39 5.53 10.04
C ASN A 67 11.14 6.55 8.90
N LYS A 68 10.89 7.83 9.25
CA LYS A 68 10.84 8.94 8.29
C LYS A 68 12.23 9.40 7.85
N SER A 69 13.22 9.46 8.76
CA SER A 69 14.57 9.96 8.43
C SER A 69 15.46 8.95 7.70
N ASP A 70 15.30 7.63 7.94
CA ASP A 70 16.05 6.60 7.20
C ASP A 70 15.54 6.37 5.76
N ARG A 71 14.44 7.03 5.36
CA ARG A 71 13.96 7.07 3.97
C ARG A 71 14.37 8.34 3.22
N SER A 72 15.32 9.10 3.77
CA SER A 72 16.08 10.11 3.02
C SER A 72 17.01 9.40 2.03
N PHE A 73 16.47 8.95 0.90
CA PHE A 73 17.27 8.82 -0.31
C PHE A 73 17.72 10.24 -0.70
N GLN A 74 19.01 10.55 -0.56
CA GLN A 74 19.61 11.67 -1.29
C GLN A 74 19.66 11.25 -2.77
N VAL A 75 18.56 11.49 -3.48
CA VAL A 75 18.55 11.47 -4.94
C VAL A 75 19.32 12.73 -5.34
N GLY A 76 20.55 12.55 -5.82
CA GLY A 76 21.27 13.62 -6.49
C GLY A 76 20.41 14.18 -7.61
N ASP A 77 20.51 15.49 -7.84
CA ASP A 77 19.82 16.21 -8.90
C ASP A 77 19.99 15.49 -10.25
N VAL A 78 18.99 14.69 -10.64
CA VAL A 78 18.87 14.15 -11.99
C VAL A 78 17.61 14.80 -12.53
N GLY A 79 17.79 15.81 -13.39
CA GLY A 79 16.72 16.56 -14.04
C GLY A 79 15.79 15.71 -14.91
N GLY A 80 14.94 14.92 -14.25
CA GLY A 80 13.88 14.11 -14.83
C GLY A 80 13.03 13.53 -13.70
N ASP A 81 11.72 13.83 -13.71
CA ASP A 81 10.75 13.35 -12.73
C ASP A 81 10.81 11.81 -12.57
N PHE A 82 11.40 11.34 -11.48
CA PHE A 82 11.37 9.93 -11.08
C PHE A 82 10.21 9.70 -10.12
N LYS A 83 9.17 9.00 -10.58
CA LYS A 83 8.05 8.49 -9.78
C LYS A 83 8.28 7.00 -9.56
N PRO A 84 8.72 6.54 -8.38
CA PRO A 84 8.91 5.11 -8.14
C PRO A 84 7.54 4.42 -8.07
N VAL A 85 7.17 3.76 -9.18
CA VAL A 85 6.10 2.77 -9.23
C VAL A 85 6.47 1.61 -8.30
N GLY A 86 5.73 1.43 -7.20
CA GLY A 86 5.74 0.16 -6.47
C GLY A 86 5.91 0.17 -4.95
N ALA A 87 5.86 1.31 -4.25
CA ALA A 87 5.76 1.30 -2.78
C ALA A 87 4.29 1.33 -2.33
N PRO A 88 3.83 0.42 -1.44
CA PRO A 88 2.56 0.59 -0.75
C PRO A 88 2.75 1.71 0.28
N ILE A 89 2.64 2.95 -0.18
CA ILE A 89 2.52 4.10 0.71
C ILE A 89 1.10 4.02 1.26
N LEU A 90 0.98 3.96 2.59
CA LEU A 90 -0.24 4.35 3.29
C LEU A 90 -0.51 5.81 2.92
N SER A 91 -1.12 6.00 1.75
CA SER A 91 -1.39 7.28 1.16
C SER A 91 -2.76 7.70 1.67
N ASP A 92 -2.87 8.93 2.14
CA ASP A 92 -4.16 9.56 2.40
C ASP A 92 -5.04 9.44 1.13
N ASN A 93 -6.36 9.30 1.26
CA ASN A 93 -7.27 9.17 0.11
C ASN A 93 -7.07 10.30 -0.93
N VAL A 94 -6.61 11.46 -0.47
CA VAL A 94 -6.27 12.63 -1.28
C VAL A 94 -5.00 12.41 -2.12
N GLU A 95 -3.95 11.79 -1.56
CA GLU A 95 -2.71 11.47 -2.29
C GLU A 95 -2.91 10.31 -3.29
N ILE A 96 -3.74 9.32 -2.95
CA ILE A 96 -4.07 8.22 -3.87
C ILE A 96 -4.87 8.74 -5.06
N SER A 97 -5.90 9.58 -4.83
CA SER A 97 -6.70 10.14 -5.93
C SER A 97 -5.84 10.99 -6.89
N GLY A 98 -4.89 11.77 -6.37
CA GLY A 98 -3.94 12.53 -7.18
C GLY A 98 -3.01 11.65 -8.03
N THR A 99 -2.45 10.59 -7.42
CA THR A 99 -1.57 9.63 -8.11
C THR A 99 -2.33 8.84 -9.19
N VAL A 100 -3.57 8.44 -8.88
CA VAL A 100 -4.46 7.74 -9.81
C VAL A 100 -4.82 8.64 -10.99
N ALA A 101 -5.18 9.90 -10.76
CA ALA A 101 -5.48 10.86 -11.83
C ALA A 101 -4.29 11.05 -12.79
N GLU A 102 -3.09 11.09 -12.24
CA GLU A 102 -1.88 11.26 -13.03
C GLU A 102 -1.54 10.00 -13.84
N THR A 103 -1.64 8.83 -13.22
CA THR A 103 -1.43 7.52 -13.87
C THR A 103 -2.46 7.28 -14.99
N ILE A 104 -3.71 7.66 -14.76
CA ILE A 104 -4.78 7.62 -15.78
C ILE A 104 -4.47 8.58 -16.94
N ASN A 105 -3.91 9.75 -16.66
CA ASN A 105 -3.56 10.71 -17.71
C ASN A 105 -2.44 10.23 -18.63
N GLN A 106 -1.54 9.38 -18.14
CA GLN A 106 -0.45 8.75 -18.90
C GLN A 106 -0.91 7.58 -19.77
N LEU A 107 -2.17 7.13 -19.64
CA LEU A 107 -2.68 6.04 -20.44
C LEU A 107 -2.87 6.45 -21.91
N PRO A 108 -2.65 5.52 -22.85
CA PRO A 108 -2.94 5.77 -24.24
C PRO A 108 -4.42 6.14 -24.42
N SER A 109 -4.67 7.21 -25.17
CA SER A 109 -6.02 7.56 -25.61
C SER A 109 -6.52 6.51 -26.61
N SER A 110 -7.84 6.33 -26.69
CA SER A 110 -8.42 5.34 -27.61
C SER A 110 -7.97 5.63 -29.04
N SER A 111 -7.45 4.61 -29.73
CA SER A 111 -7.11 4.70 -31.15
C SER A 111 -8.36 4.63 -32.05
N GLU A 112 -9.50 4.21 -31.49
CA GLU A 112 -10.80 4.13 -32.18
C GLU A 112 -11.70 5.29 -31.74
N THR A 113 -12.14 6.11 -32.69
CA THR A 113 -12.98 7.31 -32.48
C THR A 113 -14.36 7.01 -31.85
N ASP A 114 -14.80 5.75 -31.87
CA ASP A 114 -16.15 5.33 -31.48
C ASP A 114 -16.19 4.49 -30.19
N LYS A 115 -15.04 4.17 -29.57
CA LYS A 115 -14.97 3.36 -28.35
C LYS A 115 -14.26 4.10 -27.22
N PRO A 116 -14.85 4.17 -26.02
CA PRO A 116 -14.18 4.77 -24.87
C PRO A 116 -12.87 4.02 -24.60
N GLY A 117 -11.77 4.76 -24.59
CA GLY A 117 -10.44 4.19 -24.30
C GLY A 117 -10.29 3.85 -22.82
N ILE A 118 -9.27 3.07 -22.48
CA ILE A 118 -8.98 2.70 -21.07
C ILE A 118 -8.88 3.91 -20.15
N LYS A 119 -8.36 5.04 -20.66
CA LYS A 119 -8.29 6.32 -19.96
C LYS A 119 -9.68 6.83 -19.55
N GLU A 120 -10.63 6.85 -20.48
CA GLU A 120 -11.99 7.33 -20.19
C GLU A 120 -12.74 6.39 -19.24
N LEU A 121 -12.59 5.08 -19.47
CA LEU A 121 -13.17 4.04 -18.63
C LEU A 121 -12.71 4.17 -17.17
N LEU A 122 -11.41 4.35 -16.93
CA LEU A 122 -10.89 4.52 -15.58
C LEU A 122 -11.27 5.86 -14.96
N ASN A 123 -11.43 6.91 -15.76
CA ASN A 123 -11.90 8.20 -15.26
C ASN A 123 -13.36 8.14 -14.80
N GLN A 124 -14.22 7.41 -15.53
CA GLN A 124 -15.61 7.15 -15.11
C GLN A 124 -15.68 6.39 -13.79
N LEU A 125 -14.83 5.37 -13.61
CA LEU A 125 -14.72 4.68 -12.31
C LEU A 125 -14.23 5.64 -11.22
N LYS A 126 -13.23 6.49 -11.50
CA LYS A 126 -12.71 7.48 -10.54
C LYS A 126 -13.83 8.39 -10.04
N GLU A 127 -14.60 9.00 -10.94
CA GLU A 127 -15.72 9.89 -10.57
C GLU A 127 -16.77 9.16 -9.74
N ALA A 128 -17.06 7.91 -10.05
CA ALA A 128 -18.01 7.10 -9.29
C ALA A 128 -17.50 6.74 -7.89
N ILE A 129 -16.18 6.53 -7.74
CA ILE A 129 -15.52 6.25 -6.45
C ILE A 129 -15.39 7.53 -5.61
N GLU A 130 -15.24 8.70 -6.24
CA GLU A 130 -15.17 9.98 -5.54
C GLU A 130 -16.51 10.44 -4.98
N ASP A 131 -17.59 9.72 -5.25
CA ASP A 131 -18.92 10.01 -4.73
C ASP A 131 -18.93 10.09 -3.19
N PRO A 132 -19.51 11.16 -2.60
CA PRO A 132 -19.51 11.36 -1.16
C PRO A 132 -20.43 10.39 -0.41
N ASN A 133 -21.29 9.63 -1.10
CA ASN A 133 -22.14 8.62 -0.48
C ASN A 133 -21.42 7.27 -0.35
N LEU A 134 -20.20 7.13 -0.90
CA LEU A 134 -19.42 5.90 -0.77
C LEU A 134 -18.72 5.83 0.60
N PRO A 135 -18.71 4.68 1.28
CA PRO A 135 -17.96 4.50 2.51
C PRO A 135 -16.46 4.79 2.30
N GLU A 136 -15.83 5.46 3.25
CA GLU A 136 -14.43 5.90 3.11
C GLU A 136 -13.46 4.72 2.94
N ASP A 137 -13.76 3.59 3.58
CA ASP A 137 -13.01 2.33 3.46
C ASP A 137 -13.15 1.73 2.05
N ASP A 138 -14.39 1.58 1.55
CA ASP A 138 -14.66 1.12 0.18
C ASP A 138 -14.04 2.05 -0.87
N LYS A 139 -14.09 3.37 -0.64
CA LYS A 139 -13.48 4.39 -1.51
C LYS A 139 -11.98 4.21 -1.60
N LYS A 140 -11.32 3.98 -0.45
CA LYS A 140 -9.88 3.73 -0.40
C LYS A 140 -9.52 2.46 -1.16
N GLN A 141 -10.22 1.35 -0.87
CA GLN A 141 -9.96 0.09 -1.55
C GLN A 141 -10.21 0.19 -3.06
N ALA A 142 -11.27 0.88 -3.48
CA ALA A 142 -11.60 1.08 -4.88
C ALA A 142 -10.55 1.95 -5.60
N LEU A 143 -10.04 3.01 -4.97
CA LEU A 143 -8.95 3.83 -5.52
C LEU A 143 -7.65 3.03 -5.66
N GLU A 144 -7.31 2.19 -4.68
CA GLU A 144 -6.14 1.29 -4.78
C GLU A 144 -6.28 0.31 -5.96
N GLN A 145 -7.46 -0.27 -6.15
CA GLN A 145 -7.71 -1.15 -7.30
C GLN A 145 -7.68 -0.38 -8.63
N LEU A 146 -8.16 0.87 -8.64
CA LEU A 146 -8.14 1.72 -9.83
C LEU A 146 -6.70 2.06 -10.23
N GLN A 147 -5.80 2.27 -9.27
CA GLN A 147 -4.38 2.45 -9.51
C GLN A 147 -3.79 1.22 -10.21
N VAL A 148 -4.05 0.02 -9.68
CA VAL A 148 -3.58 -1.24 -10.28
C VAL A 148 -4.05 -1.39 -11.73
N LEU A 149 -5.29 -1.00 -12.02
CA LEU A 149 -5.82 -1.02 -13.38
C LEU A 149 -5.14 0.00 -14.29
N ALA A 150 -4.85 1.19 -13.80
CA ALA A 150 -4.13 2.20 -14.55
C ALA A 150 -2.67 1.78 -14.83
N GLU A 151 -1.98 1.17 -13.86
CA GLU A 151 -0.62 0.63 -14.06
C GLU A 151 -0.61 -0.52 -15.07
N ALA A 152 -1.57 -1.44 -14.97
CA ALA A 152 -1.73 -2.52 -15.95
C ALA A 152 -2.06 -1.97 -17.33
N GLY A 153 -2.84 -0.88 -17.39
CA GLY A 153 -3.19 -0.20 -18.63
C GLY A 153 -1.98 0.36 -19.39
N GLN A 154 -0.94 0.78 -18.67
CA GLN A 154 0.33 1.22 -19.28
C GLN A 154 1.17 0.05 -19.78
N ASN A 155 1.04 -1.14 -19.17
CA ASN A 155 1.88 -2.30 -19.41
C ASN A 155 1.06 -3.53 -19.79
N LEU A 156 0.30 -3.42 -20.89
CA LEU A 156 -0.55 -4.50 -21.42
C LEU A 156 0.15 -5.84 -21.64
N LYS A 157 1.47 -5.87 -21.81
CA LYS A 157 2.24 -7.09 -22.06
C LYS A 157 2.70 -7.82 -20.80
N ASP A 158 2.51 -7.22 -19.63
CA ASP A 158 2.92 -7.80 -18.36
C ASP A 158 1.82 -8.72 -17.81
N GLU A 159 2.04 -10.03 -17.89
CA GLU A 159 1.10 -11.04 -17.37
C GLU A 159 0.83 -10.92 -15.87
N THR A 160 1.79 -10.40 -15.10
CA THR A 160 1.62 -10.21 -13.65
C THR A 160 0.66 -9.06 -13.38
N LEU A 161 0.81 -7.96 -14.11
CA LEU A 161 -0.09 -6.81 -14.05
C LEU A 161 -1.48 -7.15 -14.61
N GLN A 162 -1.60 -7.94 -15.68
CA GLN A 162 -2.90 -8.42 -16.14
C GLN A 162 -3.62 -9.28 -15.09
N LYS A 163 -2.90 -10.18 -14.41
CA LYS A 163 -3.47 -10.97 -13.30
C LYS A 163 -3.91 -10.07 -12.14
N LYS A 164 -3.14 -9.03 -11.84
CA LYS A 164 -3.53 -8.02 -10.83
C LYS A 164 -4.74 -7.22 -11.29
N ALA A 165 -4.82 -6.80 -12.55
CA ALA A 165 -5.97 -6.11 -13.13
C ALA A 165 -7.24 -6.95 -13.04
N LYS A 166 -7.16 -8.25 -13.38
CA LYS A 166 -8.28 -9.18 -13.24
C LYS A 166 -8.76 -9.29 -11.79
N LYS A 167 -7.83 -9.34 -10.82
CA LYS A 167 -8.17 -9.32 -9.39
C LYS A 167 -8.80 -7.99 -8.98
N ALA A 168 -8.25 -6.87 -9.44
CA ALA A 168 -8.76 -5.53 -9.15
C ALA A 168 -10.18 -5.33 -9.65
N ILE A 169 -10.49 -5.79 -10.87
CA ILE A 169 -11.85 -5.84 -11.41
C ILE A 169 -12.77 -6.68 -10.51
N GLY A 170 -12.34 -7.89 -10.14
CA GLY A 170 -13.14 -8.75 -9.26
C GLY A 170 -13.41 -8.11 -7.91
N PHE A 171 -12.44 -7.40 -7.36
CA PHE A 171 -12.58 -6.69 -6.09
C PHE A 171 -13.53 -5.48 -6.20
N LEU A 172 -13.43 -4.68 -7.27
CA LEU A 172 -14.38 -3.61 -7.56
C LEU A 172 -15.81 -4.16 -7.75
N GLN A 173 -15.96 -5.33 -8.37
CA GLN A 173 -17.24 -6.02 -8.47
C GLN A 173 -17.80 -6.45 -7.12
N VAL A 174 -16.95 -6.92 -6.20
CA VAL A 174 -17.37 -7.28 -4.84
C VAL A 174 -17.85 -6.04 -4.08
N ILE A 175 -17.10 -4.93 -4.15
CA ILE A 175 -17.50 -3.65 -3.55
C ILE A 175 -18.84 -3.19 -4.15
N ALA A 176 -18.97 -3.19 -5.48
CA ALA A 176 -20.21 -2.86 -6.17
C ALA A 176 -21.39 -3.78 -5.80
N SER A 177 -21.14 -5.05 -5.50
CA SER A 177 -22.16 -6.02 -5.07
C SER A 177 -22.60 -5.81 -3.63
N GLY A 178 -21.76 -5.19 -2.79
CA GLY A 178 -22.10 -4.77 -1.43
C GLY A 178 -22.88 -3.46 -1.36
N LEU A 179 -22.90 -2.70 -2.46
CA LEU A 179 -23.59 -1.42 -2.59
C LEU A 179 -24.98 -1.59 -3.24
N GLU A 180 -25.84 -0.58 -3.10
CA GLU A 180 -27.13 -0.58 -3.79
C GLU A 180 -26.96 -0.62 -5.32
N PRO A 181 -27.86 -1.29 -6.07
CA PRO A 181 -27.82 -1.32 -7.54
C PRO A 181 -27.89 0.07 -8.20
N ALA A 182 -28.50 1.03 -7.49
CA ALA A 182 -28.61 2.43 -7.92
C ALA A 182 -27.38 3.27 -7.57
N ALA A 183 -26.39 2.72 -6.84
CA ALA A 183 -25.17 3.43 -6.51
C ALA A 183 -24.37 3.71 -7.79
N LYS A 184 -23.76 4.91 -7.86
CA LYS A 184 -22.96 5.32 -9.02
C LYS A 184 -21.83 4.35 -9.32
N LEU A 185 -21.15 3.85 -8.28
CA LEU A 185 -20.09 2.86 -8.43
C LEU A 185 -20.60 1.56 -9.06
N THR A 186 -21.77 1.07 -8.65
CA THR A 186 -22.37 -0.14 -9.19
C THR A 186 -22.73 0.01 -10.67
N GLN A 187 -23.34 1.13 -11.04
CA GLN A 187 -23.67 1.43 -12.44
C GLN A 187 -22.41 1.60 -13.30
N ALA A 188 -21.42 2.34 -12.79
CA ALA A 188 -20.13 2.51 -13.45
C ALA A 188 -19.44 1.17 -13.66
N CYS A 189 -19.32 0.34 -12.61
CA CYS A 189 -18.74 -0.99 -12.69
C CYS A 189 -19.45 -1.87 -13.74
N GLN A 190 -20.79 -1.89 -13.79
CA GLN A 190 -21.52 -2.70 -14.77
C GLN A 190 -21.24 -2.32 -16.23
N SER A 191 -21.07 -1.02 -16.51
CA SER A 191 -20.78 -0.54 -17.86
C SER A 191 -19.29 -0.63 -18.20
N VAL A 192 -18.43 -0.30 -17.24
CA VAL A 192 -17.00 -0.07 -17.46
C VAL A 192 -16.20 -1.37 -17.36
N ILE A 193 -16.53 -2.26 -16.43
CA ILE A 193 -15.77 -3.51 -16.22
C ILE A 193 -15.71 -4.38 -17.49
N PRO A 194 -16.82 -4.62 -18.22
CA PRO A 194 -16.77 -5.39 -19.45
C PRO A 194 -15.85 -4.76 -20.51
N ALA A 195 -15.85 -3.43 -20.60
CA ALA A 195 -15.01 -2.70 -21.55
C ALA A 195 -13.52 -2.78 -21.16
N ILE A 196 -13.21 -2.65 -19.86
CA ILE A 196 -11.84 -2.80 -19.35
C ILE A 196 -11.35 -4.24 -19.54
N ALA A 197 -12.17 -5.25 -19.22
CA ALA A 197 -11.82 -6.65 -19.41
C ALA A 197 -11.53 -6.98 -20.88
N ALA A 198 -12.38 -6.48 -21.80
CA ALA A 198 -12.15 -6.59 -23.24
C ALA A 198 -10.83 -5.93 -23.67
N TRP A 199 -10.46 -4.79 -23.05
CA TRP A 199 -9.20 -4.10 -23.33
C TRP A 199 -7.97 -4.91 -22.89
N PHE A 200 -8.08 -5.61 -21.76
CA PHE A 200 -7.04 -6.52 -21.28
C PHE A 200 -7.07 -7.92 -21.93
N GLY A 201 -8.12 -8.25 -22.68
CA GLY A 201 -8.24 -9.50 -23.43
C GLY A 201 -8.67 -10.71 -22.61
N PHE A 202 -9.48 -10.53 -21.57
CA PHE A 202 -9.99 -11.64 -20.73
C PHE A 202 -11.49 -11.56 -20.41
#